data_AF-A0A973UHA5-F1
#
_entry.id   AF-A0A973UHA5-F1
#
_cell.length_a   1.000
_cell.length_b   1.000
_cell.length_c   1.000
_cell.angle_alpha   90.00
_cell.angle_beta   90.00
_cell.angle_gamma   90.00
#
_symmetry.space_group_name_H-M   'P 1'
#
loop_
_entity.id
_entity.type
_entity.pdbx_description
1 polymer ?
#
loop_
_entity_poly.entity_id
_entity_poly.type
_entity_poly.pdbx_seq_one_letter_code
_entity_poly.pdbx_strand_id
1 'polypeptide(L)' 'VVLMALTSPDGDALLEAPAAQVSAWLERTLRVVPPGTEGEQLGIDDALDQLLAQ' A
#
# COMPACT_ATOMS: atom_id res chain seq x y z
N VAL A 1 -19.66 1.75 -0.33
CA VAL A 1 -18.69 1.46 0.74
C VAL A 1 -17.63 0.50 0.23
N VAL A 2 -16.49 0.40 0.90
CA VAL A 2 -15.47 -0.64 0.65
C VAL A 2 -15.49 -1.56 1.85
N LEU A 3 -15.55 -2.87 1.59
CA LEU A 3 -15.48 -3.91 2.62
C LEU A 3 -14.08 -4.53 2.59
N MET A 4 -13.46 -4.66 3.76
CA MET A 4 -12.14 -5.29 3.91
C MET A 4 -12.27 -6.40 4.94
N ALA A 5 -12.13 -7.65 4.47
CA ALA A 5 -12.05 -8.81 5.33
C ALA A 5 -10.58 -9.04 5.73
N LEU A 6 -10.33 -9.12 7.03
CA LEU A 6 -9.02 -9.40 7.61
C LEU A 6 -9.10 -10.76 8.30
N THR A 7 -8.25 -11.70 7.88
CA THR A 7 -8.19 -13.05 8.46
C THR A 7 -6.85 -13.26 9.16
N SER A 8 -6.89 -13.86 10.33
CA SER A 8 -5.72 -14.24 11.11
C SER A 8 -5.97 -15.59 11.81
N PRO A 9 -4.92 -16.24 12.36
CA PRO A 9 -5.09 -17.45 13.15
C PRO A 9 -6.06 -17.31 14.32
N ASP A 10 -6.17 -16.10 14.89
CA ASP A 10 -7.05 -15.80 16.03
C ASP A 10 -8.49 -15.45 15.61
N GLY A 11 -8.76 -15.40 14.31
CA GLY A 11 -10.11 -15.19 13.74
C GLY A 11 -10.18 -14.12 12.65
N ASP A 12 -11.42 -13.77 12.32
CA ASP A 12 -11.78 -12.87 11.22
C ASP A 12 -12.35 -11.54 11.71
N ALA A 13 -12.09 -10.47 10.96
CA ALA A 13 -12.69 -9.16 11.12
C ALA A 13 -13.19 -8.61 9.79
N LEU A 14 -14.33 -7.91 9.80
CA LEU A 14 -14.86 -7.19 8.64
C LEU A 14 -14.92 -5.70 8.94
N LEU A 15 -14.19 -4.92 8.14
CA LEU A 15 -14.20 -3.45 8.21
C LEU A 15 -15.03 -2.88 7.06
N GLU A 16 -15.76 -1.81 7.34
CA GLU A 16 -16.53 -1.05 6.36
C GLU A 16 -16.05 0.41 6.34
N ALA A 17 -15.78 0.93 5.14
CA ALA A 17 -15.35 2.31 4.95
C ALA A 17 -16.15 3.03 3.83
N PRO A 18 -16.37 4.35 3.94
CA PRO A 18 -16.99 5.13 2.86
C PRO A 18 -16.10 5.15 1.61
N ALA A 19 -16.64 4.67 0.48
CA ALA A 19 -15.87 4.56 -0.76
C ALA A 19 -15.32 5.91 -1.26
N ALA A 20 -16.12 6.97 -1.18
CA ALA A 20 -15.71 8.31 -1.59
C ALA A 20 -14.50 8.83 -0.80
N GLN A 21 -14.43 8.54 0.51
CA GLN A 21 -13.31 8.96 1.34
C GLN A 21 -12.04 8.16 1.03
N VAL A 22 -12.17 6.85 0.80
CA VAL A 22 -11.05 5.99 0.38
C VAL A 22 -10.51 6.44 -0.97
N SER A 23 -11.37 6.70 -1.96
CA SER A 23 -10.97 7.21 -3.28
C SER A 23 -10.25 8.56 -3.19
N ALA A 24 -10.81 9.53 -2.47
CA ALA A 24 -10.20 10.85 -2.33
C ALA A 24 -8.82 10.78 -1.63
N TRP A 25 -8.64 9.84 -0.71
CA TRP A 25 -7.34 9.60 -0.09
C TRP A 25 -6.35 9.00 -1.09
N LEU A 26 -6.74 7.93 -1.81
CA LEU A 26 -5.90 7.31 -2.85
C LEU A 26 -5.48 8.30 -3.94
N GLU A 27 -6.38 9.18 -4.40
CA GLU A 27 -6.04 10.22 -5.39
C GLU A 27 -4.96 11.19 -4.90
N ARG A 28 -4.91 11.49 -3.59
CA ARG A 28 -3.84 12.31 -3.02
C ARG A 28 -2.52 11.54 -2.96
N THR A 29 -2.54 10.27 -2.56
CA THR A 29 -1.31 9.47 -2.46
C THR A 29 -0.71 9.19 -3.83
N LEU A 30 -1.54 8.83 -4.81
CA LEU A 30 -1.11 8.55 -6.18
C LEU A 30 -0.62 9.79 -6.94
N ARG A 31 -0.94 10.99 -6.45
CA ARG A 31 -0.34 12.24 -6.95
C ARG A 31 1.07 12.46 -6.42
N VAL A 32 1.35 12.00 -5.20
CA VAL A 32 2.68 12.10 -4.59
C VAL A 32 3.60 11.02 -5.16
N VAL A 33 3.10 9.78 -5.26
CA VAL A 33 3.82 8.65 -5.84
C VAL A 33 2.94 8.04 -6.94
N PRO A 34 3.18 8.41 -8.21
CA PRO A 34 2.48 7.81 -9.33
C PRO A 34 2.62 6.28 -9.37
N PRO A 35 1.60 5.57 -9.89
CA PRO A 35 1.72 4.13 -10.14
C PRO A 35 2.90 3.82 -11.06
N GLY A 36 3.71 2.85 -10.68
CA GLY A 36 4.90 2.42 -11.40
C GLY A 36 6.19 3.16 -11.01
N THR A 37 6.10 4.21 -10.17
CA THR A 37 7.27 4.96 -9.67
C THR A 37 7.55 4.70 -8.19
N GLU A 38 6.94 3.67 -7.60
CA GLU A 38 7.04 3.39 -6.16
C GLU A 38 8.48 3.06 -5.74
N GLY A 39 9.22 2.29 -6.56
CA GLY A 39 10.60 1.89 -6.27
C GLY A 39 11.61 3.05 -6.28
N GLU A 40 11.28 4.16 -6.94
CA GLU A 40 12.16 5.33 -7.07
C GLU A 40 12.25 6.16 -5.78
N GLN A 41 11.35 5.96 -4.81
CA GLN A 41 11.18 6.91 -3.71
C GLN A 41 12.16 6.72 -2.55
N LEU A 42 12.63 5.50 -2.30
CA LEU A 42 13.42 5.19 -1.10
C LEU A 42 14.75 4.50 -1.41
N GLY A 43 15.01 4.10 -2.67
CA GLY A 43 16.23 3.38 -3.07
C GLY A 43 16.46 2.11 -2.25
N ILE A 44 15.42 1.58 -1.59
CA ILE A 44 15.51 0.40 -0.73
C ILE A 44 15.82 -0.81 -1.59
N ASP A 45 15.23 -0.91 -2.78
CA ASP A 45 15.51 -1.99 -3.73
C ASP A 45 16.99 -1.96 -4.16
N ASP A 46 17.54 -0.79 -4.50
CA ASP A 46 18.97 -0.64 -4.80
C ASP A 46 19.87 -1.02 -3.61
N ALA A 47 19.48 -0.63 -2.40
CA ALA A 47 20.22 -0.97 -1.18
C ALA A 47 20.14 -2.47 -0.84
N LEU A 48 19.00 -3.11 -1.08
CA LEU A 48 18.80 -4.55 -0.92
C LEU A 48 19.59 -5.33 -1.97
N ASP A 49 19.57 -4.89 -3.23
CA ASP A 49 20.37 -5.50 -4.30
C ASP A 49 21.86 -5.45 -3.94
N GLN A 50 22.36 -4.33 -3.43
CA GLN A 50 23.74 -4.23 -2.94
C GLN A 50 24.05 -5.16 -1.76
N LEU A 51 23.10 -5.33 -0.83
CA LEU A 51 23.27 -6.18 0.34
C LEU A 51 23.27 -7.68 -0.02
N LEU A 52 22.41 -8.08 -0.96
CA LEU A 52 22.18 -9.48 -1.34
C LEU A 52 23.12 -9.97 -2.45
N ALA A 53 23.84 -9.09 -3.13
CA ALA A 53 24.87 -9.44 -4.13
C ALA A 53 26.22 -9.86 -3.52
N GLN A 54 26.33 -9.97 -2.19
CA GLN A 54 27.46 -10.54 -1.45
C GLN A 54 27.35 -12.07 -1.32
#